data_AF-A0A813D404-F1
#
_entry.id   AF-A0A813D404-F1
#
_cell.length_a   1.000
_cell.length_b   1.000
_cell.length_c   1.000
_cell.angle_alpha   90.00
_cell.angle_beta   90.00
_cell.angle_gamma   90.00
#
_symmetry.space_group_name_H-M   'P 1'
#
loop_
_entity.id
_entity.type
_entity.pdbx_description
1 polymer ?
#
loop_
_entity_poly.entity_id
_entity_poly.type
_entity_poly.pdbx_seq_one_letter_code
_entity_poly.pdbx_strand_id
1 'polypeptide(L)' 'SSKRQASGAKDAVVSYPRNEKGGIAITEEELRVAWDFFDTAGKGKLSMSEIKKRLQTFYKDISTREVKFLLNNQPEITFE' A
#
# COMPACT_ATOMS: atom_id res chain seq x y z
N SER A 1 -36.56 -17.32 -17.01
CA SER A 1 -35.58 -17.21 -15.91
C SER A 1 -34.20 -17.62 -16.40
N SER A 2 -33.31 -16.68 -16.71
CA SER A 2 -31.93 -17.03 -17.08
C SER A 2 -30.92 -15.99 -16.62
N LYS A 3 -30.05 -16.47 -15.71
CA LYS A 3 -28.62 -16.23 -15.58
C LYS A 3 -28.16 -14.82 -15.15
N ARG A 4 -27.92 -14.72 -13.84
CA ARG A 4 -27.06 -13.75 -13.16
C ARG A 4 -25.69 -13.66 -13.85
N GLN A 5 -25.32 -12.46 -14.29
CA GLN A 5 -23.96 -12.11 -14.68
C GLN A 5 -23.35 -11.34 -13.50
N ALA A 6 -22.57 -12.05 -12.67
CA ALA A 6 -21.74 -11.42 -11.65
C ALA A 6 -20.42 -11.01 -12.32
N SER A 7 -20.22 -9.70 -12.44
CA SER A 7 -19.03 -9.07 -13.00
C SER A 7 -17.83 -9.38 -12.13
N GLY A 8 -16.96 -10.29 -12.59
CA GLY A 8 -15.67 -10.55 -11.97
C GLY A 8 -14.74 -9.37 -12.23
N ALA A 9 -14.60 -8.48 -11.26
CA ALA A 9 -13.40 -7.66 -11.13
C ALA A 9 -12.27 -8.66 -10.84
N LYS A 10 -11.52 -9.02 -11.89
CA LYS A 10 -10.35 -9.87 -11.77
C LYS A 10 -9.36 -9.15 -10.88
N ASP A 11 -9.21 -9.64 -9.65
CA ASP A 11 -8.01 -9.50 -8.85
C ASP A 11 -6.81 -9.76 -9.77
N ALA A 12 -6.17 -8.68 -10.25
CA ALA A 12 -4.86 -8.78 -10.84
C ALA A 12 -3.95 -9.17 -9.68
N VAL A 13 -3.74 -10.48 -9.50
CA VAL A 13 -2.81 -11.02 -8.51
C VAL A 13 -1.43 -10.60 -8.98
N VAL A 14 -1.00 -9.40 -8.57
CA VAL A 14 0.36 -8.94 -8.83
C VAL A 14 1.26 -9.88 -8.04
N SER A 15 1.93 -10.77 -8.76
CA SER A 15 2.84 -11.76 -8.18
C SER A 15 4.14 -11.05 -7.82
N TYR A 16 4.25 -10.62 -6.56
CA TYR A 16 5.48 -10.01 -6.07
C TYR A 16 6.51 -11.07 -5.65
N PRO A 17 7.81 -10.85 -5.93
CA PRO A 17 8.87 -11.72 -5.42
C PRO A 17 8.81 -11.75 -3.88
N ARG A 18 9.20 -12.89 -3.29
CA ARG A 18 9.17 -13.09 -1.85
C ARG A 18 10.59 -13.10 -1.29
N ASN A 19 10.77 -12.52 -0.10
CA ASN A 19 12.03 -12.58 0.62
C ASN A 19 12.15 -13.88 1.44
N GLU A 20 13.32 -14.13 2.01
CA GLU A 20 13.62 -15.33 2.82
C GLU A 20 12.72 -15.46 4.07
N LYS A 21 12.06 -14.38 4.49
CA LYS A 21 11.13 -14.33 5.63
C LYS A 21 9.67 -14.54 5.21
N GLY A 22 9.40 -14.83 3.93
CA GLY A 22 8.04 -14.98 3.38
C GLY A 22 7.31 -13.66 3.13
N GLY A 23 7.97 -12.53 3.39
CA GLY A 23 7.47 -11.18 3.05
C GLY A 23 7.66 -10.87 1.56
N ILE A 24 7.22 -9.70 1.13
CA ILE A 24 7.47 -9.21 -0.22
C ILE A 24 8.95 -8.79 -0.29
N ALA A 25 9.68 -9.27 -1.30
CA ALA A 25 11.01 -8.78 -1.64
C ALA A 25 10.86 -7.44 -2.36
N ILE A 26 11.33 -6.38 -1.71
CA ILE A 26 11.31 -5.01 -2.22
C ILE A 26 12.76 -4.55 -2.21
N THR A 27 13.24 -4.04 -3.34
CA THR A 27 14.58 -3.43 -3.42
C THR A 27 14.61 -2.07 -2.73
N GLU A 28 15.80 -1.60 -2.32
CA GLU A 28 15.93 -0.26 -1.72
C GLU A 28 15.47 0.84 -2.69
N GLU A 29 15.68 0.66 -3.99
CA GLU A 29 15.23 1.59 -5.03
C GLU A 29 13.69 1.65 -5.11
N GLU A 30 13.02 0.51 -5.12
CA GLU A 30 11.55 0.47 -5.07
C GLU A 30 11.00 1.08 -3.79
N LEU A 31 11.68 0.85 -2.66
CA LEU A 31 11.32 1.46 -1.39
C LEU A 31 11.49 2.98 -1.43
N ARG A 32 12.58 3.50 -2.04
CA ARG A 32 12.79 4.95 -2.26
C ARG A 32 11.70 5.56 -3.13
N VAL A 33 11.35 4.90 -4.23
CA VAL A 33 10.30 5.40 -5.15
C VAL A 33 8.95 5.42 -4.45
N ALA A 34 8.60 4.36 -3.71
CA ALA A 34 7.40 4.35 -2.90
C ALA A 34 7.42 5.46 -1.85
N TRP A 35 8.57 5.69 -1.22
CA TRP A 35 8.76 6.77 -0.25
C TRP A 35 8.48 8.14 -0.85
N ASP A 36 9.15 8.48 -1.95
CA ASP A 36 9.01 9.77 -2.65
C ASP A 36 7.55 10.01 -3.10
N PHE A 37 6.87 8.95 -3.53
CA PHE A 37 5.46 9.01 -3.91
C PHE A 37 4.54 9.39 -2.74
N PHE A 38 4.82 8.89 -1.53
CA PHE A 38 4.03 9.19 -0.34
C PHE A 38 4.47 10.49 0.35
N ASP A 39 5.78 10.71 0.53
CA ASP A 39 6.37 11.85 1.26
C ASP A 39 6.61 13.07 0.37
N THR A 40 5.55 13.55 -0.26
CA THR A 40 5.62 14.77 -1.07
C THR A 40 5.91 16.05 -0.28
N ALA A 41 5.81 15.98 1.05
CA ALA A 41 6.10 17.12 1.91
C ALA A 41 7.59 17.18 2.28
N GLY A 42 8.38 16.15 1.94
CA GLY A 42 9.80 16.07 2.27
C GLY A 42 10.06 16.09 3.77
N LYS A 43 9.15 15.51 4.58
CA LYS A 43 9.27 15.54 6.04
C LYS A 43 10.18 14.43 6.58
N GLY A 44 10.50 13.43 5.76
CA GLY A 44 11.24 12.24 6.17
C GLY A 44 10.43 11.30 7.07
N LYS A 45 9.13 11.54 7.22
CA LYS A 45 8.21 10.71 8.00
C LYS A 45 6.82 10.62 7.38
N LEU A 46 6.22 9.45 7.48
CA LEU A 46 4.87 9.18 6.96
C LEU A 46 3.96 8.72 8.09
N SER A 47 2.90 9.50 8.32
CA SER A 47 1.83 9.15 9.25
C SER A 47 0.71 8.35 8.58
N MET A 48 -0.09 7.65 9.38
CA MET A 48 -1.30 6.94 8.91
C MET A 48 -2.24 7.86 8.11
N SER A 49 -2.39 9.11 8.53
CA SER A 49 -3.24 10.09 7.85
C SER A 49 -2.71 10.47 6.47
N GLU A 50 -1.38 10.60 6.32
CA GLU A 50 -0.74 10.94 5.04
C GLU A 50 -0.84 9.80 4.04
N ILE A 51 -0.53 8.56 4.47
CA ILE A 51 -0.67 7.37 3.64
C ILE A 51 -2.12 7.17 3.22
N LYS A 52 -3.07 7.28 4.16
CA LYS A 52 -4.50 7.15 3.86
C LYS A 52 -4.96 8.20 2.85
N LYS A 53 -4.62 9.47 3.06
CA LYS A 53 -5.01 10.57 2.17
C LYS A 53 -4.49 10.36 0.75
N ARG A 54 -3.25 9.90 0.61
CA ARG A 54 -2.62 9.57 -0.69
C ARG A 54 -3.35 8.42 -1.38
N LEU A 55 -3.57 7.32 -0.67
CA LEU A 55 -4.21 6.12 -1.21
C LEU A 55 -5.69 6.29 -1.51
N GLN A 56 -6.42 7.12 -0.75
CA GLN A 56 -7.85 7.39 -0.98
C GLN A 56 -8.16 7.96 -2.36
N THR A 57 -7.18 8.58 -3.04
CA THR A 57 -7.34 9.08 -4.41
C THR A 57 -7.48 7.94 -5.43
N PHE A 58 -6.86 6.79 -5.15
CA PHE A 58 -6.83 5.62 -6.04
C PHE A 58 -7.77 4.50 -5.54
N TYR A 59 -7.88 4.35 -4.22
CA TYR A 59 -8.62 3.30 -3.53
C TYR A 59 -9.68 3.93 -2.64
N LYS A 60 -10.91 4.10 -3.17
CA LYS A 60 -12.03 4.75 -2.46
C LYS A 60 -12.34 4.13 -1.10
N ASP A 61 -12.19 2.82 -0.97
CA ASP A 61 -12.59 2.04 0.20
C ASP A 61 -11.42 1.50 1.03
N ILE A 62 -10.25 2.16 0.99
CA ILE A 62 -9.12 1.72 1.82
C ILE A 62 -9.44 1.87 3.32
N SER A 63 -9.37 0.75 4.03
CA SER A 63 -9.67 0.67 5.45
C SER A 63 -8.48 1.12 6.30
N THR A 64 -8.78 1.61 7.50
CA THR A 64 -7.76 1.93 8.52
C THR A 64 -6.89 0.71 8.85
N ARG A 65 -7.43 -0.51 8.74
CA ARG A 65 -6.68 -1.75 8.98
C ARG A 65 -5.59 -1.96 7.93
N GLU A 66 -5.89 -1.73 6.67
CA GLU A 66 -4.92 -1.86 5.56
C GLU A 66 -3.81 -0.82 5.69
N VAL A 67 -4.16 0.43 6.01
CA VAL A 67 -3.16 1.49 6.23
C VAL A 67 -2.27 1.15 7.44
N LYS A 68 -2.83 0.65 8.54
CA LYS A 68 -2.05 0.17 9.69
C LYS A 68 -1.15 -1.00 9.33
N PHE A 69 -1.60 -1.90 8.48
CA PHE A 69 -0.80 -3.02 8.02
C PHE A 69 0.42 -2.55 7.22
N LEU A 70 0.26 -1.57 6.32
CA LEU A 70 1.37 -0.94 5.60
C LEU A 70 2.40 -0.29 6.53
N LEU A 71 1.95 0.28 7.64
CA LEU A 71 2.79 0.90 8.66
C LEU A 71 3.41 -0.10 9.66
N ASN A 72 3.22 -1.40 9.47
CA ASN A 72 3.58 -2.41 10.48
C ASN A 72 3.04 -2.08 11.88
N ASN A 73 1.80 -1.56 11.92
CA ASN A 73 1.09 -1.10 13.11
C ASN A 73 1.80 0.02 13.91
N GLN A 74 2.76 0.72 13.30
CA GLN A 74 3.40 1.91 13.87
C GLN A 74 2.55 3.17 13.63
N PRO A 75 2.64 4.19 14.51
CA PRO A 75 1.93 5.46 14.32
C PRO A 75 2.50 6.28 13.14
N GLU A 76 3.80 6.16 12.91
CA GLU A 76 4.55 6.76 11.81
C GLU A 76 5.72 5.86 11.43
N ILE A 77 6.17 5.98 10.18
CA ILE A 77 7.41 5.34 9.69
C ILE A 77 8.36 6.41 9.17
N THR A 78 9.65 6.11 9.15
CA THR A 78 10.75 6.92 8.60
C THR A 78 11.53 6.08 7.57
N PHE A 79 12.28 6.75 6.69
CA PHE A 79 13.10 6.08 5.67
C PHE A 79 14.54 5.76 6.13
N GLU A 80 14.98 6.33 7.27
CA GLU A 80 16.29 6.07 7.88
C GLU A 80 16.33 4.80 8.74
#